data_AF-A0A7S1JHY0-F1
#
_entry.id   AF-A0A7S1JHY0-F1
#
_cell.length_a   1.000
_cell.length_b   1.000
_cell.length_c   1.000
_cell.angle_alpha   90.00
_cell.angle_beta   90.00
_cell.angle_gamma   90.00
#
_symmetry.space_group_name_H-M   'P 1'
#
loop_
_entity.id
_entity.type
_entity.pdbx_description
1 polymer ?
#
loop_
_entity_poly.entity_id
_entity_poly.type
_entity_poly.pdbx_seq_one_letter_code
_entity_poly.pdbx_strand_id
1 'polypeptide(L)'
;RQKAEERTGPNEIPRVQTLNLSYQNLGEQYQYEQLLAFLSINSGVQVLALTDNFLTDLEGFNMPHLKELFIARNNIQTFMDLPPMPSLERLSIEENFITNLDGLNNEKYPKLQRLTLRWNPVAKDEG
;
A
#
# COMPACT_ATOMS: atom_id res chain seq x y z
N ARG A 1 6.72 -15.65 -10.94
CA ARG A 1 6.62 -15.30 -12.38
C ARG A 1 6.88 -13.80 -12.50
N GLN A 2 8.03 -13.44 -13.07
CA GLN A 2 8.48 -12.06 -13.34
C GLN A 2 7.44 -11.34 -14.19
N LYS A 3 7.08 -10.10 -13.85
CA LYS A 3 6.39 -9.19 -14.77
C LYS A 3 7.39 -8.16 -15.25
N ALA A 4 7.43 -8.06 -16.56
CA ALA A 4 8.40 -7.35 -17.38
C ALA A 4 8.38 -5.83 -17.15
N GLU A 5 9.58 -5.26 -17.27
CA GLU A 5 9.85 -3.84 -17.45
C GLU A 5 9.15 -3.33 -18.72
N GLU A 6 8.33 -2.29 -18.59
CA GLU A 6 7.79 -1.56 -19.73
C GLU A 6 8.90 -0.70 -20.35
N ARG A 7 9.20 -0.93 -21.63
CA ARG A 7 10.20 -0.20 -22.41
C ARG A 7 9.74 1.24 -22.63
N THR A 8 10.42 2.20 -22.00
CA THR A 8 10.29 3.63 -22.27
C THR A 8 11.16 4.06 -23.46
N GLY A 9 10.79 5.15 -24.14
CA GLY A 9 11.50 5.67 -25.31
C GLY A 9 12.96 6.06 -25.02
N PRO A 10 13.78 6.36 -26.05
CA PRO A 10 15.24 6.46 -25.93
C PRO A 10 15.78 7.57 -25.00
N ASN A 11 14.92 8.38 -24.39
CA ASN A 11 15.27 9.45 -23.45
C ASN A 11 14.48 9.43 -22.13
N GLU A 12 13.71 8.38 -21.84
CA GLU A 12 12.96 8.25 -20.60
C GLU A 12 13.58 7.18 -19.71
N ILE A 13 14.07 7.58 -18.54
CA ILE A 13 14.46 6.64 -17.48
C ILE A 13 13.22 5.76 -17.19
N PRO A 14 13.31 4.43 -17.27
CA PRO A 14 12.18 3.57 -16.99
C PRO A 14 11.71 3.83 -15.57
N ARG A 15 10.52 4.43 -15.43
CA ARG A 15 9.90 4.66 -14.13
C ARG A 15 9.44 3.29 -13.63
N VAL A 16 9.90 2.90 -12.45
CA VAL A 16 9.38 1.70 -11.77
C VAL A 16 7.91 1.96 -11.46
N GLN A 17 7.01 1.46 -12.31
CA GLN A 17 5.57 1.61 -12.09
C GLN A 17 5.05 0.58 -11.09
N THR A 18 5.67 -0.59 -11.04
CA THR A 18 5.31 -1.68 -10.15
C THR A 18 6.49 -2.04 -9.27
N LEU A 19 6.26 -2.02 -7.96
CA LEU A 19 7.26 -2.31 -6.95
C LEU A 19 6.70 -3.38 -6.01
N ASN A 20 7.46 -4.46 -5.82
CA ASN A 20 7.12 -5.50 -4.87
C ASN A 20 8.20 -5.59 -3.80
N LEU A 21 7.81 -5.28 -2.57
CA LEU A 21 8.62 -5.31 -1.36
C LEU A 21 7.99 -6.24 -0.32
N SER A 22 7.27 -7.27 -0.77
CA SER A 22 6.66 -8.26 0.12
C SER A 22 7.72 -9.17 0.76
N TYR A 23 7.45 -9.67 1.96
CA TYR A 23 8.33 -10.60 2.69
C TYR A 23 9.71 -10.03 3.03
N GLN A 24 9.78 -8.74 3.37
CA GLN A 24 11.02 -8.02 3.68
C GLN A 24 11.15 -7.60 5.15
N ASN A 25 10.20 -7.97 6.04
CA ASN A 25 10.20 -7.63 7.48
C ASN A 25 10.21 -6.11 7.77
N LEU A 26 9.58 -5.31 6.90
CA LEU A 26 9.67 -3.84 6.91
C LEU A 26 9.03 -3.14 8.12
N GLY A 27 8.32 -3.87 8.99
CA GLY A 27 7.72 -3.35 10.22
C GLY A 27 8.73 -3.07 11.32
N GLU A 28 9.98 -3.56 11.21
CA GLU A 28 11.03 -3.15 12.14
C GLU A 28 11.46 -1.70 11.89
N GLN A 29 11.62 -0.91 12.96
CA GLN A 29 11.87 0.54 12.89
C GLN A 29 12.98 0.92 11.90
N TYR A 30 14.15 0.27 11.98
CA TYR A 30 15.27 0.59 11.09
C TYR A 30 14.93 0.32 9.62
N GLN A 31 14.22 -0.77 9.34
CA GLN A 31 13.83 -1.15 7.98
C GLN A 31 12.76 -0.22 7.43
N TYR A 32 11.84 0.22 8.30
CA TYR A 32 10.82 1.21 7.98
C TYR A 32 11.42 2.56 7.57
N GLU A 33 12.43 3.05 8.29
CA GLU A 33 13.14 4.28 7.93
C GLU A 33 13.82 4.18 6.55
N GLN A 34 14.46 3.04 6.26
CA GLN A 34 15.05 2.79 4.94
C GLN A 34 13.97 2.70 3.84
N LEU A 35 12.81 2.10 4.15
CA LEU A 35 11.67 2.04 3.25
C LEU A 35 11.17 3.44 2.90
N LEU A 36 11.01 4.32 3.88
CA LEU A 36 10.59 5.71 3.64
C LEU A 36 11.59 6.45 2.74
N ALA A 37 12.89 6.31 3.02
CA ALA A 37 13.93 6.91 2.18
C ALA A 37 13.85 6.38 0.74
N PHE A 38 13.67 5.06 0.57
CA PHE A 38 13.56 4.43 -0.74
C PHE A 38 12.30 4.85 -1.49
N LEU A 39 11.14 4.94 -0.83
CA LEU A 39 9.90 5.38 -1.47
C LEU A 39 9.93 6.88 -1.81
N SER A 40 10.66 7.71 -1.05
CA SER A 40 10.79 9.14 -1.34
C SER A 40 11.42 9.42 -2.71
N ILE A 41 12.40 8.60 -3.11
CA ILE A 41 13.06 8.70 -4.43
C ILE A 41 12.29 7.95 -5.53
N ASN A 42 11.41 7.02 -5.17
CA ASN A 42 10.57 6.23 -6.08
C ASN A 42 9.10 6.69 -6.06
N SER A 43 8.86 8.00 -5.99
CA SER A 43 7.51 8.59 -5.89
C SER A 43 6.61 8.36 -7.13
N GLY A 44 7.17 7.86 -8.23
CA GLY A 44 6.45 7.52 -9.46
C GLY A 44 5.77 6.14 -9.47
N VAL A 45 5.89 5.36 -8.40
CA VAL A 45 5.27 4.02 -8.29
C VAL A 45 3.75 4.12 -8.36
N GLN A 46 3.14 3.27 -9.19
CA GLN A 46 1.69 3.16 -9.36
C GLN A 46 1.10 1.91 -8.71
N VAL A 47 1.89 0.84 -8.58
CA VAL A 47 1.49 -0.43 -7.98
C VAL A 47 2.53 -0.81 -6.94
N LEU A 48 2.10 -0.95 -5.68
CA LEU A 48 2.97 -1.30 -4.56
C LEU A 48 2.43 -2.55 -3.85
N ALA A 49 3.27 -3.58 -3.74
CA ALA A 49 3.00 -4.75 -2.93
C ALA A 49 3.93 -4.79 -1.71
N LEU A 50 3.33 -4.87 -0.54
CA LEU A 50 3.96 -4.88 0.80
C LEU A 50 3.40 -6.05 1.63
N THR A 51 3.08 -7.17 0.99
CA THR A 51 2.47 -8.31 1.67
C THR A 51 3.45 -8.91 2.68
N ASP A 52 2.97 -9.29 3.86
CA ASP A 52 3.76 -10.01 4.86
C ASP A 52 5.03 -9.25 5.30
N ASN A 53 4.83 -8.08 5.90
CA ASN A 53 5.91 -7.19 6.36
C ASN A 53 5.78 -6.74 7.82
N PHE A 54 4.78 -7.20 8.56
CA PHE A 54 4.52 -6.80 9.95
C PHE A 54 4.27 -5.30 10.17
N LEU A 55 3.91 -4.55 9.12
CA LEU A 55 3.66 -3.11 9.19
C LEU A 55 2.44 -2.81 10.08
N THR A 56 2.56 -1.84 10.98
CA THR A 56 1.46 -1.38 11.86
C THR A 56 0.73 -0.16 11.32
N ASP A 57 1.42 0.65 10.53
CA ASP A 57 0.94 1.87 9.90
C ASP A 57 1.74 2.11 8.60
N LEU A 58 1.34 3.15 7.85
CA LEU A 58 2.09 3.67 6.71
C LEU A 58 2.41 5.16 6.90
N GLU A 59 2.67 5.59 8.14
CA GLU A 59 2.99 7.00 8.43
C GLU A 59 4.24 7.44 7.65
N GLY A 60 4.20 8.64 7.06
CA GLY A 60 5.29 9.19 6.27
C GLY A 60 5.31 8.76 4.79
N PHE A 61 4.46 7.81 4.38
CA PHE A 61 4.31 7.48 2.97
C PHE A 61 3.69 8.66 2.21
N ASN A 62 4.34 9.08 1.13
CA ASN A 62 3.82 10.10 0.21
C ASN A 62 3.81 9.54 -1.22
N MET A 63 2.67 8.98 -1.62
CA MET A 63 2.54 8.23 -2.87
C MET A 63 1.40 8.78 -3.75
N PRO A 64 1.51 10.02 -4.26
CA PRO A 64 0.41 10.73 -4.94
C PRO A 64 -0.04 10.07 -6.25
N HIS A 65 0.80 9.20 -6.82
CA HIS A 65 0.55 8.49 -8.08
C HIS A 65 0.14 7.02 -7.90
N LEU A 66 0.07 6.54 -6.66
CA LEU A 66 -0.26 5.14 -6.38
C LEU A 66 -1.72 4.86 -6.74
N LYS A 67 -1.92 3.84 -7.57
CA LYS A 67 -3.24 3.37 -8.03
C LYS A 67 -3.65 2.06 -7.36
N GLU A 68 -2.67 1.20 -7.06
CA GLU A 68 -2.92 -0.10 -6.44
C GLU A 68 -1.98 -0.33 -5.27
N LEU A 69 -2.56 -0.69 -4.12
CA LEU A 69 -1.83 -1.06 -2.91
C LEU A 69 -2.27 -2.44 -2.42
N PHE A 70 -1.29 -3.32 -2.23
CA PHE A 70 -1.47 -4.65 -1.65
C PHE A 70 -0.68 -4.75 -0.36
N ILE A 71 -1.36 -4.72 0.78
CA ILE A 71 -0.78 -4.74 2.14
C ILE A 71 -1.33 -5.89 2.96
N ALA A 72 -1.65 -7.02 2.31
CA ALA A 72 -2.16 -8.19 2.98
C ALA A 72 -1.15 -8.76 4.01
N ARG A 73 -1.65 -9.43 5.05
CA ARG A 73 -0.81 -10.06 6.10
C ARG A 73 0.13 -9.06 6.78
N ASN A 74 -0.41 -7.93 7.23
CA ASN A 74 0.28 -6.96 8.06
C ASN A 74 -0.47 -6.77 9.39
N ASN A 75 -0.04 -5.81 10.20
CA ASN A 75 -0.56 -5.54 11.53
C ASN A 75 -1.41 -4.25 11.59
N ILE A 76 -1.98 -3.80 10.46
CA ILE A 76 -2.76 -2.56 10.39
C ILE A 76 -4.08 -2.72 11.15
N GLN A 77 -4.46 -1.73 11.97
CA GLN A 77 -5.65 -1.80 12.84
C GLN A 77 -6.76 -0.80 12.45
N THR A 78 -6.41 0.30 11.77
CA THR A 78 -7.38 1.29 11.31
C THR A 78 -6.93 2.00 10.04
N PHE A 79 -7.87 2.57 9.28
CA PHE A 79 -7.54 3.43 8.13
C PHE A 79 -7.00 4.81 8.56
N MET A 80 -7.05 5.14 9.86
CA MET A 80 -6.39 6.33 10.40
C MET A 80 -4.86 6.22 10.26
N ASP A 81 -4.32 5.01 10.40
CA ASP A 81 -2.88 4.67 10.28
C ASP A 81 -2.35 4.74 8.84
N LEU A 82 -3.26 4.90 7.86
CA LEU A 82 -2.93 5.00 6.44
C LEU A 82 -2.98 6.47 5.99
N PRO A 83 -1.99 6.95 5.20
CA PRO A 83 -1.97 8.32 4.71
C PRO A 83 -3.02 8.54 3.61
N PRO A 84 -3.33 9.80 3.27
CA PRO A 84 -4.11 10.11 2.08
C PRO A 84 -3.45 9.56 0.81
N MET A 85 -4.22 8.91 -0.05
CA MET A 85 -3.76 8.36 -1.33
C MET A 85 -4.74 8.78 -2.44
N PRO A 86 -4.61 10.02 -2.96
CA PRO A 86 -5.63 10.65 -3.82
C PRO A 86 -5.81 9.99 -5.19
N SER A 87 -4.84 9.17 -5.62
CA SER A 87 -4.90 8.42 -6.87
C SER A 87 -5.27 6.95 -6.69
N LEU A 88 -5.48 6.48 -5.45
CA LEU A 88 -5.68 5.06 -5.17
C LEU A 88 -7.04 4.60 -5.71
N GLU A 89 -7.01 3.58 -6.57
CA GLU A 89 -8.19 2.97 -7.18
C GLU A 89 -8.50 1.61 -6.56
N ARG A 90 -7.46 0.88 -6.13
CA ARG A 90 -7.57 -0.47 -5.56
C ARG A 90 -6.74 -0.62 -4.29
N LEU A 91 -7.38 -1.09 -3.24
CA LEU A 91 -6.75 -1.42 -1.96
C LEU A 91 -7.11 -2.86 -1.55
N SER A 92 -6.10 -3.71 -1.37
CA SER A 92 -6.25 -4.99 -0.65
C SER A 92 -5.48 -4.90 0.67
N ILE A 93 -6.23 -5.05 1.76
CA ILE A 93 -5.75 -5.02 3.14
C ILE A 93 -6.21 -6.28 3.88
N GLU A 94 -6.19 -7.41 3.17
CA GLU A 94 -6.62 -8.71 3.68
C GLU A 94 -5.71 -9.20 4.82
N GLU A 95 -6.23 -10.03 5.72
CA GLU A 95 -5.46 -10.60 6.85
C GLU A 95 -4.71 -9.52 7.67
N ASN A 96 -5.41 -8.44 8.00
CA ASN A 96 -4.96 -7.42 8.95
C ASN A 96 -5.87 -7.44 10.19
N PHE A 97 -5.75 -6.43 11.06
CA PHE A 97 -6.51 -6.32 12.30
C PHE A 97 -7.50 -5.15 12.27
N ILE A 98 -8.02 -4.80 11.09
CA ILE A 98 -8.99 -3.70 10.95
C ILE A 98 -10.27 -4.03 11.73
N THR A 99 -10.60 -3.20 12.72
CA THR A 99 -11.77 -3.38 13.61
C THR A 99 -12.98 -2.54 13.23
N ASN A 100 -12.76 -1.40 12.55
CA ASN A 100 -13.80 -0.51 12.05
C ASN A 100 -13.31 0.19 10.77
N LEU A 101 -14.18 0.95 10.12
CA LEU A 101 -13.87 1.68 8.88
C LEU A 101 -13.52 3.15 9.13
N ASP A 102 -13.23 3.55 10.37
CA ASP A 102 -12.90 4.94 10.68
C ASP A 102 -11.62 5.36 9.95
N GLY A 103 -11.66 6.55 9.34
CA GLY A 103 -10.59 7.06 8.47
C GLY A 103 -10.69 6.62 7.01
N LEU A 104 -11.58 5.68 6.66
CA LEU A 104 -11.92 5.39 5.26
C LEU A 104 -12.94 6.42 4.76
N ASN A 105 -12.47 7.47 4.10
CA ASN A 105 -13.33 8.54 3.59
C ASN A 105 -12.86 9.06 2.22
N ASN A 106 -13.73 9.84 1.57
CA ASN A 106 -13.48 10.42 0.25
C ASN A 106 -12.42 11.53 0.27
N GLU A 107 -12.06 12.09 1.43
CA GLU A 107 -10.98 13.06 1.53
C GLU A 107 -9.61 12.38 1.38
N LYS A 108 -9.42 11.22 2.04
CA LYS A 108 -8.20 10.41 1.90
C LYS A 108 -8.15 9.62 0.59
N TYR A 109 -9.29 9.08 0.14
CA TYR A 109 -9.36 8.11 -0.97
C TYR A 109 -10.44 8.45 -2.01
N PRO A 110 -10.41 9.64 -2.64
CA PRO A 110 -11.47 10.11 -3.54
C PRO A 110 -11.69 9.25 -4.80
N LYS A 111 -10.73 8.39 -5.17
CA LYS A 111 -10.79 7.54 -6.37
C LYS A 111 -10.91 6.05 -6.07
N LEU A 112 -11.07 5.65 -4.80
CA LEU A 112 -11.09 4.25 -4.44
C LEU A 112 -12.34 3.57 -5.01
N GLN A 113 -12.12 2.55 -5.84
CA GLN A 113 -13.18 1.80 -6.52
C GLN A 113 -13.29 0.37 -6.03
N ARG A 114 -12.18 -0.21 -5.52
CA ARG A 114 -12.17 -1.58 -5.00
C ARG A 114 -11.42 -1.64 -3.68
N LEU A 115 -12.10 -2.18 -2.68
CA LEU A 115 -11.56 -2.45 -1.36
C LEU A 115 -11.79 -3.92 -1.01
N THR A 116 -10.73 -4.63 -0.59
CA THR A 116 -10.84 -6.01 -0.11
C THR A 116 -10.35 -6.07 1.34
N LEU A 117 -11.24 -6.53 2.23
CA LEU A 117 -11.06 -6.57 3.68
C LEU A 117 -11.12 -7.99 4.26
N ARG A 118 -11.04 -9.03 3.42
CA ARG A 118 -11.19 -10.42 3.88
C ARG A 118 -10.24 -10.72 5.03
N TRP A 119 -10.72 -11.54 5.96
CA TRP A 119 -9.96 -11.95 7.14
C TRP A 119 -9.52 -10.79 8.06
N ASN A 120 -10.21 -9.64 8.02
CA ASN A 120 -10.15 -8.63 9.08
C ASN A 120 -11.31 -8.81 10.07
N PRO A 121 -11.16 -8.41 11.35
CA PRO A 121 -12.26 -8.38 12.32
C PRO A 121 -13.53 -7.67 11.81
N VAL A 122 -13.41 -6.52 11.14
CA VAL A 122 -14.54 -5.77 10.57
C VAL A 122 -15.32 -6.53 9.50
N ALA A 123 -14.70 -7.55 8.88
CA ALA A 123 -15.30 -8.36 7.83
C ALA A 123 -15.82 -9.72 8.35
N LYS A 124 -15.78 -9.97 9.67
CA LYS A 124 -16.23 -11.24 10.26
C LYS A 124 -17.74 -11.35 10.42
N ASP A 125 -18.51 -10.31 10.12
CA ASP A 125 -19.98 -10.31 10.19
C ASP A 125 -20.64 -10.73 8.86
N GLU A 126 -20.22 -11.87 8.31
CA GLU A 126 -21.05 -12.63 7.37
C GLU A 126 -21.39 -13.98 8.02
N GLY A 127 -22.32 -13.92 8.96
CA GLY A 127 -23.11 -15.07 9.43
C GLY A 127 -24.47 -15.10 8.72
#